data_AF-A0A4R4N418-F1
#
_entry.id   AF-A0A4R4N418-F1
#
_cell.length_a   1.000
_cell.length_b   1.000
_cell.length_c   1.000
_cell.angle_alpha   90.00
_cell.angle_beta   90.00
_cell.angle_gamma   90.00
#
_symmetry.space_group_name_H-M   'P 1'
#
loop_
_entity.id
_entity.type
_entity.pdbx_description
1 polymer ?
#
loop_
_entity_poly.entity_id
_entity_poly.type
_entity_poly.pdbx_seq_one_letter_code
_entity_poly.pdbx_strand_id
1 'polypeptide(L)' 'PLESPKSPSLTPEEQRTAEEWRLLLQLDSDPRLGWYWGDPGRIYFCNRENTPLEETWLTLQAA' A
#
# COMPACT_ATOMS: atom_id res chain seq x y z
N PRO A 1 18.08 16.01 7.30
CA PRO A 1 16.87 16.02 6.43
C PRO A 1 16.75 14.67 5.73
N LEU A 2 15.64 13.94 5.92
CA LEU A 2 15.39 12.70 5.17
C LEU A 2 15.07 13.11 3.73
N GLU A 3 15.93 12.78 2.79
CA GLU A 3 15.64 12.97 1.36
C GLU A 3 14.43 12.10 1.01
N SER A 4 13.37 12.72 0.50
CA SER A 4 12.26 11.96 -0.07
C SER A 4 12.76 11.25 -1.32
N PRO A 5 12.50 9.94 -1.49
CA PRO A 5 12.87 9.25 -2.71
C PRO A 5 12.23 9.94 -3.91
N LYS A 6 12.98 10.12 -4.99
CA LYS A 6 12.42 10.62 -6.25
C LYS A 6 11.41 9.61 -6.77
N SER A 7 10.24 10.10 -7.17
CA SER A 7 9.27 9.28 -7.89
C SER A 7 9.93 8.70 -9.15
N PRO A 8 9.69 7.41 -9.46
CA PRO A 8 10.21 6.81 -10.68
C PRO A 8 9.63 7.50 -11.91
N SER A 9 10.42 7.60 -12.98
CA SER A 9 9.92 8.02 -14.28
C SER A 9 9.13 6.87 -14.89
N LEU A 10 7.80 7.02 -14.98
CA LEU A 10 6.90 6.03 -15.55
C LEU A 10 6.55 6.38 -16.99
N THR A 11 6.39 5.37 -17.83
CA THR A 11 5.72 5.50 -19.13
C THR A 11 4.24 5.86 -18.93
N PRO A 12 3.56 6.42 -19.94
CA PRO A 12 2.14 6.74 -19.84
C PRO A 12 1.24 5.54 -19.53
N GLU A 13 1.65 4.33 -19.92
CA GLU A 13 0.92 3.08 -19.64
C GLU A 13 1.09 2.65 -18.17
N GLU A 14 2.32 2.69 -17.66
CA GLU A 14 2.61 2.41 -16.25
C GLU A 14 1.91 3.42 -15.33
N GLN A 15 1.90 4.70 -15.71
CA GLN A 15 1.19 5.76 -14.97
C GLN A 15 -0.31 5.47 -14.89
N ARG A 16 -0.95 5.14 -16.02
CA ARG A 16 -2.38 4.79 -16.05
C ARG A 16 -2.67 3.56 -15.21
N THR A 17 -1.84 2.53 -15.32
CA THR A 17 -1.97 1.30 -14.53
C THR A 17 -1.85 1.60 -13.03
N ALA A 18 -0.93 2.47 -12.62
CA ALA A 18 -0.77 2.86 -11.22
C ALA A 18 -2.00 3.64 -10.70
N GLU A 19 -2.61 4.48 -11.55
CA GLU A 19 -3.80 5.28 -11.20
C GLU A 19 -5.08 4.44 -11.02
N GLU A 20 -5.15 3.25 -11.61
CA GLU A 20 -6.27 2.31 -11.43
C GLU A 20 -6.33 1.70 -10.03
N TRP A 21 -5.19 1.62 -9.33
CA TRP A 21 -5.11 1.05 -7.99
C TRP A 21 -5.56 2.06 -6.93
N ARG A 22 -6.41 1.60 -6.03
CA ARG A 22 -6.92 2.36 -4.88
C ARG A 22 -6.54 1.63 -3.59
N LEU A 23 -5.98 2.39 -2.65
CA LEU A 23 -5.81 1.94 -1.28
C LEU A 23 -7.18 1.94 -0.59
N LEU A 24 -7.61 0.77 -0.10
CA LEU A 24 -8.88 0.60 0.60
C LEU A 24 -8.72 0.73 2.12
N LEU A 25 -7.68 0.09 2.66
CA LEU A 25 -7.41 0.07 4.10
C LEU A 25 -5.92 -0.08 4.35
N GLN A 26 -5.44 0.64 5.35
CA GLN A 26 -4.10 0.48 5.91
C GLN A 26 -4.24 0.20 7.42
N LEU A 27 -3.54 -0.82 7.90
CA LEU A 27 -3.42 -1.14 9.32
C LEU A 27 -1.96 -1.01 9.73
N ASP A 28 -1.68 -0.05 10.60
CA ASP A 28 -0.35 0.17 11.15
C ASP A 28 -0.09 -0.75 12.34
N SER A 29 1.18 -1.01 12.63
CA SER A 29 1.55 -1.60 13.92
C SER A 29 1.18 -0.61 15.02
N ASP A 30 0.42 -1.07 16.01
CA ASP A 30 0.00 -0.27 17.17
C ASP A 30 0.17 -1.10 18.45
N PRO A 31 1.17 -0.77 19.30
CA PRO A 31 1.42 -1.51 20.53
C PRO A 31 0.29 -1.38 21.56
N ARG A 32 -0.53 -0.32 21.49
CA ARG A 32 -1.68 -0.15 22.39
C ARG A 32 -2.80 -1.15 22.10
N LEU A 33 -2.89 -1.57 20.84
CA LEU A 33 -3.86 -2.55 20.36
C LEU A 33 -3.25 -3.96 20.25
N GLY A 34 -1.95 -4.10 20.52
CA GLY A 34 -1.21 -5.35 20.35
C GLY A 34 -0.99 -5.75 18.89
N TRP A 35 -1.10 -4.80 17.95
CA TRP A 35 -0.88 -5.06 16.53
C TRP A 35 0.60 -4.98 16.20
N TYR A 36 1.16 -6.11 15.72
CA TYR A 36 2.55 -6.23 15.33
C TYR A 36 2.66 -6.91 13.96
N TRP A 37 3.23 -6.18 13.00
CA TRP A 37 3.36 -6.64 11.61
C TRP A 37 4.83 -6.73 11.16
N GLY A 38 5.79 -6.83 12.09
CA GLY A 38 7.23 -6.69 11.82
C GLY A 38 7.75 -5.30 12.22
N ASP A 39 9.03 -5.01 11.97
CA ASP A 39 9.74 -3.84 12.52
C ASP A 39 9.52 -2.53 11.73
N PRO A 40 8.98 -1.48 12.38
CA PRO A 40 7.53 -1.25 12.45
C PRO A 40 6.83 -1.48 11.10
N GLY A 41 6.05 -2.57 11.02
CA GLY A 41 5.36 -3.00 9.81
C GLY A 41 3.94 -2.46 9.66
N ARG A 42 3.37 -2.66 8.47
CA ARG A 42 2.01 -2.25 8.09
C ARG A 42 1.40 -3.22 7.09
N ILE A 43 0.08 -3.39 7.17
CA ILE A 43 -0.70 -4.15 6.18
C ILE A 43 -1.49 -3.17 5.32
N TYR A 44 -1.51 -3.43 4.02
CA TYR A 44 -2.24 -2.66 3.02
C TYR A 44 -3.22 -3.56 2.28
N PHE A 45 -4.43 -3.07 2.07
CA PHE A 45 -5.44 -3.64 1.22
C PHE A 45 -5.66 -2.71 0.03
N CYS A 46 -5.35 -3.17 -1.16
CA CYS A 46 -5.48 -2.40 -2.40
C CYS A 46 -6.32 -3.15 -3.42
N ASN A 47 -7.09 -2.44 -4.22
CA ASN A 47 -7.83 -3.03 -5.33
C ASN A 47 -7.93 -2.04 -6.50
N ARG A 48 -8.29 -2.55 -7.67
CA ARG A 48 -8.65 -1.69 -8.80
C ARG A 48 -10.02 -1.08 -8.59
N GLU A 49 -10.23 0.10 -9.18
CA GLU A 49 -11.54 0.73 -9.21
C GLU A 49 -12.59 -0.19 -9.88
N ASN A 50 -13.80 -0.25 -9.35
CA ASN A 50 -14.93 -1.08 -9.84
C ASN A 50 -14.70 -2.60 -9.85
N THR A 51 -13.75 -3.11 -9.05
CA THR A 51 -13.52 -4.56 -8.89
C THR A 51 -14.15 -5.05 -7.57
N PRO A 52 -14.67 -6.30 -7.49
CA PRO A 52 -15.25 -6.82 -6.25
C PRO A 52 -14.27 -6.79 -5.07
N LEU A 53 -14.78 -6.54 -3.87
CA LEU A 53 -13.96 -6.36 -2.66
C LEU A 53 -13.19 -7.64 -2.31
N GLU A 54 -13.77 -8.79 -2.58
CA GLU A 54 -13.17 -10.12 -2.38
C GLU A 54 -11.92 -10.37 -3.24
N GLU A 55 -11.69 -9.58 -4.30
CA GLU A 55 -10.50 -9.64 -5.16
C GLU A 55 -9.38 -8.69 -4.69
N THR A 56 -9.51 -8.13 -3.49
CA THR A 56 -8.52 -7.20 -2.92
C THR A 56 -7.17 -7.87 -2.67
N TRP A 57 -6.10 -7.14 -2.98
CA TRP A 57 -4.73 -7.54 -2.75
C TRP A 57 -4.27 -7.15 -1.35
N LEU A 58 -3.62 -8.08 -0.66
CA LEU A 58 -2.98 -7.85 0.63
C LEU A 58 -1.47 -7.74 0.47
N THR A 59 -0.89 -6.66 0.98
CA THR A 59 0.56 -6.45 1.02
C THR A 59 1.01 -6.17 2.45
N LEU A 60 2.09 -6.83 2.87
CA LEU A 60 2.80 -6.53 4.12
C LEU A 60 4.08 -5.76 3.81
N GLN A 61 4.31 -4.66 4.52
CA GLN A 61 5.57 -3.91 4.50
C GLN A 61 6.19 -3.97 5.90
N ALA A 62 7.43 -4.45 6.02
CA ALA A 62 8.25 -4.40 7.24
C ALA A 62 9.73 -4.24 6.86
N ALA A 63 10.54 -3.70 7.78
CA ALA A 63 11.99 -3.53 7.59
C ALA A 63 12.77 -4.86 7.72
#